data_AF-A0AAX3EFX6-F1
#
_entry.id   AF-A0AAX3EFX6-F1
#
_cell.length_a   1.000
_cell.length_b   1.000
_cell.length_c   1.000
_cell.angle_alpha   90.00
_cell.angle_beta   90.00
_cell.angle_gamma   90.00
#
_symmetry.space_group_name_H-M   'P 1'
#
loop_
_entity.id
_entity.type
_entity.pdbx_description
1 polymer ?
#
loop_
_entity_poly.entity_id
_entity_poly.type
_entity_poly.pdbx_seq_one_letter_code
_entity_poly.pdbx_strand_id
1 'polypeptide(L)'
;MAAIDLETTQNQARKLLRHRIASVTELAKARPRRDQLSEQVKEAERENKRAHARARRDGWSEEELKKLGLDETGGVRRRTRRAANTA
;
A
#
# COMPACT_ATOMS: atom_id res chain seq x y z
N MET A 1 22.42 32.59 35.88
CA MET A 1 21.29 32.12 35.04
C MET A 1 21.43 32.81 33.70
N ALA A 2 21.57 32.06 32.60
CA ALA A 2 21.59 32.67 31.27
C ALA A 2 20.24 33.39 31.07
N ALA A 3 20.29 34.67 30.73
CA ALA A 3 19.10 35.43 30.39
C ALA A 3 18.43 34.72 29.20
N ILE A 4 17.19 34.29 29.38
CA ILE A 4 16.40 33.69 28.31
C ILE A 4 16.21 34.78 27.26
N ASP A 5 16.85 34.62 26.10
CA ASP A 5 16.61 35.51 24.97
C ASP A 5 15.19 35.24 24.43
N LEU A 6 14.33 36.23 24.62
CA LEU A 6 12.92 36.18 24.25
C LEU A 6 12.76 35.98 22.74
N GLU A 7 13.59 36.65 21.93
CA GLU A 7 13.50 36.58 20.48
C GLU A 7 13.87 35.19 19.96
N THR A 8 14.98 34.63 20.44
CA THR A 8 15.38 33.25 20.12
C THR A 8 14.30 32.25 20.52
N THR A 9 13.72 32.39 21.71
CA THR A 9 12.66 31.49 22.21
C THR A 9 11.42 31.55 21.32
N GLN A 10 10.98 32.76 20.93
CA GLN A 10 9.84 32.93 20.03
C GLN A 10 10.11 32.35 18.64
N ASN A 11 11.31 32.55 18.10
CA ASN A 11 11.70 32.01 16.80
C ASN A 11 11.74 30.48 16.80
N GLN A 12 12.24 29.86 17.88
CA GLN A 12 12.20 28.41 18.06
C GLN A 12 10.76 27.88 18.13
N ALA A 13 9.89 28.53 18.91
CA ALA A 13 8.47 28.15 19.00
C ALA A 13 7.76 28.23 17.63
N ARG A 14 8.00 29.30 16.86
CA ARG A 14 7.46 29.45 15.49
C ARG A 14 7.98 28.37 14.55
N LYS A 15 9.27 28.03 14.62
CA LYS A 15 9.87 26.96 13.80
C LYS A 15 9.23 25.60 14.10
N LEU A 16 9.03 25.29 15.38
CA LEU A 16 8.37 24.07 15.81
C LEU A 16 6.91 24.01 15.30
N LEU A 17 6.18 25.10 15.43
CA LEU A 17 4.81 25.20 14.93
C LEU A 17 4.74 24.96 13.42
N ARG A 18 5.62 25.60 12.63
CA ARG A 18 5.70 25.39 11.17
C ARG A 18 5.95 23.93 10.82
N HIS A 19 6.88 23.27 11.51
CA HIS A 19 7.18 21.86 11.28
C HIS A 19 5.97 20.95 11.57
N ARG A 20 5.25 21.22 12.67
CA ARG A 20 4.04 20.48 13.03
C ARG A 20 2.93 20.69 12.00
N ILE A 21 2.71 21.93 11.56
CA ILE A 21 1.75 22.24 10.50
C ILE A 21 2.10 21.45 9.23
N ALA A 22 3.35 21.51 8.78
CA ALA A 22 3.80 20.77 7.59
C ALA A 22 3.52 19.26 7.72
N SER A 23 3.85 18.67 8.86
CA SER A 23 3.64 17.23 9.11
C SER A 23 2.15 16.85 9.03
N VAL A 24 1.27 17.64 9.63
CA VAL A 24 -0.19 17.39 9.59
C VAL A 24 -0.75 17.65 8.19
N THR A 25 -0.25 18.67 7.48
CA THR A 25 -0.65 18.97 6.11
C THR A 25 -0.32 17.81 5.16
N GLU A 26 0.88 17.24 5.26
CA GLU A 26 1.25 16.08 4.43
C GLU A 26 0.40 14.85 4.77
N LEU A 27 0.11 14.62 6.05
CA LEU A 27 -0.82 13.54 6.44
C LEU A 27 -2.24 13.76 5.91
N ALA A 28 -2.74 15.01 5.96
CA ALA A 28 -4.05 15.37 5.46
C ALA A 28 -4.16 15.17 3.94
N LYS A 29 -3.07 15.41 3.19
CA LYS A 29 -3.00 15.11 1.74
C LYS A 29 -2.91 13.61 1.46
N ALA A 30 -2.14 12.87 2.25
CA ALA A 30 -1.91 11.45 2.02
C ALA A 30 -3.15 10.59 2.29
N ARG A 31 -3.96 10.93 3.29
CA ARG A 31 -5.14 10.13 3.71
C ARG A 31 -6.17 9.95 2.59
N PRO A 32 -6.69 11.01 1.94
CA PRO A 32 -7.66 10.85 0.84
C PRO A 32 -7.09 10.03 -0.32
N ARG A 33 -5.81 10.24 -0.67
CA ARG A 33 -5.14 9.48 -1.74
C ARG A 33 -5.05 7.99 -1.41
N ARG A 34 -4.71 7.64 -0.16
CA ARG A 34 -4.72 6.24 0.31
C ARG A 34 -6.12 5.64 0.18
N ASP A 35 -7.14 6.37 0.62
CA ASP A 35 -8.51 5.86 0.63
C ASP A 35 -9.05 5.67 -0.79
N GLN A 36 -8.75 6.60 -1.70
CA GLN A 36 -9.07 6.46 -3.12
C GLN A 36 -8.40 5.23 -3.76
N LEU A 37 -7.11 5.01 -3.51
CA LEU A 37 -6.40 3.84 -4.02
C LEU A 37 -6.93 2.54 -3.41
N SER A 38 -7.28 2.55 -2.13
CA SER A 38 -7.89 1.40 -1.46
C SER A 38 -9.22 1.01 -2.11
N GLU A 39 -10.03 1.99 -2.50
CA GLU A 39 -11.29 1.70 -3.20
C GLU A 39 -11.05 1.13 -4.61
N GLN A 40 -10.07 1.67 -5.35
CA GLN A 40 -9.67 1.13 -6.65
C GLN A 40 -9.17 -0.32 -6.53
N VAL A 41 -8.41 -0.65 -5.49
CA VAL A 41 -7.96 -2.02 -5.22
C VAL A 41 -9.14 -2.94 -4.97
N LYS A 42 -10.12 -2.53 -4.13
CA LYS A 42 -11.32 -3.34 -3.88
C LYS A 42 -12.14 -3.56 -5.14
N GLU A 43 -12.27 -2.55 -5.99
CA GLU A 43 -12.99 -2.67 -7.27
C GLU A 43 -12.29 -3.66 -8.20
N ALA A 44 -10.97 -3.51 -8.36
CA ALA A 44 -10.15 -4.43 -9.14
C ALA A 44 -10.21 -5.86 -8.61
N GLU A 45 -10.20 -6.06 -7.29
CA GLU A 45 -10.37 -7.38 -6.67
C GLU A 45 -11.74 -7.99 -6.98
N ARG A 46 -12.82 -7.20 -6.96
CA ARG A 46 -14.16 -7.67 -7.33
C ARG A 46 -14.22 -8.07 -8.80
N GLU A 47 -13.60 -7.29 -9.68
CA GLU A 47 -13.51 -7.61 -11.10
C GLU A 47 -12.72 -8.89 -11.33
N ASN A 48 -11.56 -9.04 -10.69
CA ASN A 48 -10.75 -10.26 -10.75
C ASN A 48 -11.56 -11.49 -10.32
N LYS A 49 -12.27 -11.42 -9.19
CA LYS A 49 -13.15 -12.52 -8.72
C LYS A 49 -14.24 -12.86 -9.73
N ARG A 50 -14.86 -11.86 -10.36
CA ARG A 50 -15.88 -12.08 -11.40
C ARG A 50 -15.27 -12.76 -12.63
N ALA A 51 -14.09 -12.34 -13.06
CA ALA A 51 -13.37 -12.94 -14.19
C ALA A 51 -12.98 -14.39 -13.89
N HIS A 52 -12.44 -14.66 -12.70
CA HIS A 52 -12.10 -16.00 -12.23
C HIS A 52 -13.34 -16.91 -12.19
N ALA A 53 -14.45 -16.43 -11.64
CA ALA A 53 -15.71 -17.17 -11.62
C ALA A 53 -16.25 -17.45 -13.04
N ARG A 54 -16.08 -16.52 -14.00
CA ARG A 54 -16.42 -16.76 -15.41
C ARG A 54 -15.54 -17.84 -16.01
N ALA A 55 -14.22 -17.78 -15.83
CA ALA A 55 -13.31 -18.82 -16.30
C ALA A 55 -13.69 -20.22 -15.77
N ARG A 56 -14.06 -20.32 -14.48
CA ARG A 56 -14.56 -21.57 -13.89
C ARG A 56 -15.86 -22.08 -14.55
N ARG A 57 -16.76 -21.18 -14.99
CA ARG A 57 -17.98 -21.54 -15.75
C ARG A 57 -17.66 -21.95 -17.19
N ASP A 58 -16.64 -21.35 -17.78
CA ASP A 58 -16.18 -21.65 -19.14
C ASP A 58 -15.40 -22.98 -19.23
N GLY A 59 -15.32 -23.73 -18.11
CA GLY A 59 -14.78 -25.08 -18.06
C GLY A 59 -13.35 -25.19 -17.52
N TRP A 60 -12.72 -24.08 -17.15
CA TRP A 60 -11.37 -24.12 -16.57
C TRP A 60 -11.38 -24.72 -15.17
N SER A 61 -10.47 -25.65 -14.90
CA SER A 61 -10.22 -26.13 -13.54
C SER A 61 -9.39 -25.13 -12.73
N GLU A 62 -9.54 -25.18 -11.40
CA GLU A 62 -8.74 -24.36 -10.47
C GLU A 62 -7.23 -24.61 -10.64
N GLU A 63 -6.85 -25.86 -10.91
CA GLU A 63 -5.45 -26.23 -11.08
C GLU A 63 -4.85 -25.68 -12.37
N GLU A 64 -5.62 -25.61 -13.46
CA GLU A 64 -5.17 -25.01 -14.71
C GLU A 64 -4.99 -23.51 -14.58
N LEU A 65 -5.97 -22.81 -13.99
CA LEU A 65 -5.85 -21.37 -13.72
C LEU A 65 -4.64 -21.07 -12.83
N LYS A 66 -4.43 -21.88 -11.80
CA LYS A 66 -3.27 -21.78 -10.91
C LYS A 66 -1.94 -22.08 -11.60
N LYS A 67 -1.87 -23.05 -12.51
CA LYS A 67 -0.66 -23.30 -13.33
C LYS A 67 -0.33 -22.10 -14.23
N LEU A 68 -1.36 -21.38 -14.68
CA LEU A 68 -1.23 -20.13 -15.44
C LEU A 68 -0.94 -18.90 -14.56
N GLY A 69 -1.00 -19.03 -13.24
CA GLY A 69 -0.80 -17.91 -12.30
C GLY A 69 -2.00 -16.98 -12.19
N LEU A 70 -3.19 -17.46 -12.55
CA LEU A 70 -4.47 -16.76 -12.46
C LEU A 70 -5.25 -17.25 -11.22
N ASP A 71 -4.59 -17.28 -10.06
CA ASP A 71 -5.27 -17.66 -8.81
C ASP A 71 -6.23 -16.57 -8.34
N GLU A 72 -7.33 -16.97 -7.70
CA GLU A 72 -8.36 -16.06 -7.19
C GLU A 72 -7.80 -14.97 -6.25
N THR A 73 -6.71 -15.28 -5.53
CA THR A 73 -6.07 -14.35 -4.60
C THR A 73 -5.13 -13.33 -5.26
N GLY A 74 -4.86 -13.44 -6.56
CA GLY A 74 -3.94 -12.55 -7.30
C GLY A 74 -2.53 -12.50 -6.69
N GLY A 75 -2.23 -13.44 -5.81
CA GLY A 75 -1.00 -13.46 -5.06
C GLY A 75 0.04 -14.09 -5.95
N VAL A 76 0.92 -13.26 -6.53
CA VAL A 76 2.14 -13.76 -7.16
C VAL A 76 2.81 -14.67 -6.14
N ARG A 77 2.61 -15.98 -6.30
CA ARG A 77 3.33 -16.99 -5.53
C ARG A 77 4.77 -16.73 -5.84
N ARG A 78 5.46 -16.11 -4.87
CA ARG A 78 6.89 -15.88 -4.90
C ARG A 78 7.49 -17.24 -5.12
N ARG A 79 7.79 -17.57 -6.38
CA ARG A 79 8.28 -18.88 -6.79
C ARG A 79 9.59 -19.02 -6.06
N THR A 80 9.56 -19.71 -4.92
CA THR A 80 10.74 -20.08 -4.16
C THR A 80 11.58 -20.91 -5.11
N ARG A 81 12.51 -20.23 -5.79
CA ARG A 81 13.62 -20.88 -6.47
C ARG A 81 14.37 -21.57 -5.34
N ARG A 82 14.02 -22.84 -5.11
CA ARG A 82 14.80 -23.75 -4.29
C ARG A 82 16.14 -23.81 -5.00
N ALA A 83 17.09 -23.02 -4.52
CA ALA A 83 18.46 -23.08 -4.97
C ALA A 83 18.93 -24.50 -4.65
N ALA A 84 18.98 -25.32 -5.69
CA ALA A 84 19.86 -26.47 -5.71
C ALA A 84 21.27 -25.91 -5.72
N ASN A 85 21.87 -25.79 -4.54
CA ASN A 85 23.32 -25.75 -4.41
C ASN A 85 23.73 -26.19 -3.01
N THR A 86 23.75 -27.50 -2.84
CA THR A 86 24.55 -28.17 -1.82
C THR A 86 24.96 -29.53 -2.36
N ALA A 87 26.15 -29.58 -2.98
CA ALA A 87 27.12 -30.67 -2.94
C ALA A 87 28.34 -30.22 -3.76
#